data_AF-A0A7C4W4S3-F1
#
_entry.id   AF-A0A7C4W4S3-F1
#
_cell.length_a   1.000
_cell.length_b   1.000
_cell.length_c   1.000
_cell.angle_alpha   90.00
_cell.angle_beta   90.00
_cell.angle_gamma   90.00
#
_symmetry.space_group_name_H-M   'P 1'
#
loop_
_entity.id
_entity.type
_entity.pdbx_description
1 polymer ?
#
loop_
_entity_poly.entity_id
_entity_poly.type
_entity_poly.pdbx_seq_one_letter_code
_entity_poly.pdbx_strand_id
1 'polypeptide(L)'
;MLKVQIKEEYADILDPLQESVDEALHRYALEKVQTRILELEQRAQDWEERYGCSYDLFAYRTATDEEYVKQLDASAATQQWEGDLISWEFDTEALREWRRHLQKLLIK
;
A
#
# COMPACT_ATOMS: atom_id res chain seq x y z
N MET A 1 18.75 16.20 -10.88
CA MET A 1 17.54 17.04 -10.93
C MET A 1 16.75 16.62 -12.16
N LEU A 2 15.50 16.18 -11.99
CA LEU A 2 14.63 15.85 -13.12
C LEU A 2 14.08 17.17 -13.69
N LYS A 3 14.01 17.31 -15.01
CA LYS A 3 13.45 18.51 -15.67
C LYS A 3 12.09 18.17 -16.27
N VAL A 4 11.09 18.99 -15.97
CA VAL A 4 9.74 18.91 -16.54
C VAL A 4 9.48 20.20 -17.31
N GLN A 5 8.95 20.08 -18.52
CA GLN A 5 8.54 21.25 -19.30
C GLN A 5 7.16 21.71 -18.86
N ILE A 6 7.02 23.02 -18.65
CA ILE A 6 5.78 23.69 -18.26
C ILE A 6 5.48 24.76 -19.29
N LYS A 7 4.19 25.00 -19.54
CA LYS A 7 3.75 26.08 -20.43
C LYS A 7 3.96 27.42 -19.74
N GLU A 8 4.30 28.44 -20.53
CA GLU A 8 4.45 29.83 -20.04
C GLU A 8 3.16 30.32 -19.35
N GLU A 9 1.98 29.97 -19.90
CA GLU A 9 0.68 30.31 -19.29
C GLU A 9 0.53 29.82 -17.84
N TYR A 10 1.15 28.70 -17.48
CA TYR A 10 1.15 28.20 -16.11
C TYR A 10 2.25 28.84 -15.27
N ALA A 11 3.39 29.16 -15.89
CA ALA A 11 4.49 29.84 -15.20
C ALA A 11 4.06 31.20 -14.67
N ASP A 12 3.33 31.97 -15.48
CA ASP A 12 2.83 33.29 -15.11
C ASP A 12 1.77 33.23 -14.00
N ILE A 13 0.90 32.20 -14.02
CA ILE A 13 -0.15 32.02 -13.00
C ILE A 13 0.42 31.55 -11.67
N LEU A 14 1.47 30.72 -11.71
CA LEU A 14 2.05 30.09 -10.53
C LEU A 14 3.16 30.94 -9.88
N ASP A 15 3.38 32.18 -10.31
CA ASP A 15 4.44 33.04 -9.76
C ASP A 15 4.24 33.31 -8.24
N PRO A 16 5.24 33.05 -7.37
CA PRO A 16 6.57 32.50 -7.65
C PRO A 16 6.53 31.00 -7.99
N LEU A 17 6.94 30.70 -9.23
CA LEU A 17 6.74 29.39 -9.86
C LEU A 17 7.22 28.22 -9.01
N GLN A 18 8.44 28.33 -8.47
CA GLN A 18 9.08 27.23 -7.74
C GLN A 18 8.29 26.86 -6.48
N GLU A 19 7.90 27.84 -5.67
CA GLU A 19 7.18 27.61 -4.41
C GLU A 19 5.78 27.06 -4.68
N SER A 20 5.07 27.61 -5.67
CA SER A 20 3.74 27.16 -6.05
C SER A 20 3.75 25.74 -6.61
N VAL A 21 4.76 25.39 -7.42
CA VAL A 21 4.96 24.02 -7.93
C VAL A 21 5.32 23.07 -6.81
N ASP A 22 6.24 23.43 -5.92
CA ASP A 22 6.65 22.58 -4.81
C ASP A 22 5.46 22.29 -3.88
N GLU A 23 4.64 23.30 -3.57
CA GLU A 23 3.44 23.14 -2.76
C GLU A 23 2.35 22.32 -3.47
N ALA A 24 2.14 22.51 -4.77
CA ALA A 24 1.20 21.71 -5.55
C ALA A 24 1.63 20.24 -5.64
N LEU A 25 2.91 19.98 -5.93
CA LEU A 25 3.46 18.63 -5.99
C LEU A 25 3.43 17.96 -4.63
N HIS A 26 3.72 18.69 -3.55
CA HIS A 26 3.66 18.15 -2.20
C HIS A 26 2.24 17.70 -1.83
N ARG A 27 1.24 18.56 -2.07
CA ARG A 27 -0.17 18.22 -1.84
C ARG A 27 -0.61 17.02 -2.67
N TYR A 28 -0.26 16.99 -3.95
CA TYR A 28 -0.61 15.88 -4.83
C TYR A 28 0.09 14.57 -4.44
N ALA A 29 1.35 14.64 -4.02
CA ALA A 29 2.08 13.47 -3.51
C ALA A 29 1.45 12.93 -2.23
N LEU A 30 1.02 13.79 -1.30
CA LEU A 30 0.29 13.40 -0.10
C LEU A 30 -1.02 12.68 -0.46
N GLU A 31 -1.82 13.25 -1.34
CA GLU A 31 -3.08 12.65 -1.81
C GLU A 31 -2.82 11.27 -2.43
N LYS A 32 -1.82 11.14 -3.30
CA LYS A 32 -1.47 9.87 -3.95
C LYS A 32 -1.04 8.81 -2.95
N VAL A 33 -0.20 9.17 -1.99
CA VAL A 33 0.26 8.26 -0.94
C VAL A 33 -0.91 7.81 -0.08
N GLN A 34 -1.80 8.73 0.34
CA GLN A 34 -2.97 8.40 1.14
C GLN A 34 -3.93 7.47 0.41
N THR A 35 -4.27 7.75 -0.84
CA THR A 35 -5.11 6.88 -1.67
C THR A 35 -4.51 5.49 -1.78
N ARG A 36 -3.20 5.40 -2.01
CA ARG A 36 -2.53 4.09 -2.13
C ARG A 36 -2.52 3.31 -0.82
N ILE A 37 -2.34 3.98 0.31
CA ILE A 37 -2.45 3.37 1.65
C ILE A 37 -3.85 2.83 1.86
N LEU A 38 -4.90 3.61 1.58
CA LEU A 38 -6.29 3.17 1.73
C LEU A 38 -6.62 1.95 0.87
N GLU A 39 -6.16 1.92 -0.40
CA GLU A 39 -6.31 0.76 -1.27
C GLU A 39 -5.64 -0.51 -0.70
N LEU A 40 -4.44 -0.35 -0.13
CA LEU A 40 -3.69 -1.45 0.47
C LEU A 40 -4.33 -1.93 1.80
N GLU A 41 -4.83 -1.01 2.61
CA GLU A 41 -5.55 -1.32 3.85
C GLU A 41 -6.85 -2.07 3.56
N GLN A 42 -7.59 -1.67 2.53
CA GLN A 42 -8.79 -2.41 2.11
C GLN A 42 -8.42 -3.83 1.66
N ARG A 43 -7.39 -4.01 0.83
CA ARG A 43 -6.95 -5.36 0.43
C ARG A 43 -6.50 -6.19 1.63
N ALA A 44 -5.78 -5.60 2.57
CA ALA A 44 -5.40 -6.28 3.80
C ALA A 44 -6.62 -6.73 4.60
N GLN A 45 -7.65 -5.88 4.73
CA GLN A 45 -8.90 -6.24 5.38
C GLN A 45 -9.63 -7.37 4.64
N ASP A 46 -9.68 -7.35 3.31
CA ASP A 46 -10.30 -8.40 2.51
C ASP A 46 -9.61 -9.77 2.76
N TRP A 47 -8.29 -9.78 2.93
CA TRP A 47 -7.54 -10.97 3.33
C TRP A 47 -7.87 -11.42 4.76
N GLU A 48 -7.92 -10.50 5.71
CA GLU A 48 -8.26 -10.80 7.11
C GLU A 48 -9.68 -11.36 7.24
N GLU A 49 -10.63 -10.83 6.47
CA GLU A 49 -12.00 -11.34 6.41
C GLU A 49 -12.05 -12.74 5.78
N ARG A 50 -11.28 -12.97 4.71
CA ARG A 50 -11.22 -14.27 4.02
C ARG A 50 -10.67 -15.38 4.92
N TYR A 51 -9.63 -15.08 5.70
CA TYR A 51 -8.91 -16.06 6.53
C TYR A 51 -9.28 -16.00 8.02
N GLY A 52 -10.09 -15.03 8.42
CA GLY A 52 -10.60 -14.85 9.79
C GLY A 52 -9.53 -14.49 10.81
N CYS A 53 -8.38 -13.98 10.39
CA CYS A 53 -7.26 -13.62 11.26
C CYS A 53 -6.35 -12.59 10.60
N SER A 54 -5.42 -12.00 11.37
CA SER A 54 -4.41 -11.07 10.83
C SER A 54 -3.33 -11.80 10.02
N TYR A 55 -2.63 -11.05 9.16
CA TYR A 55 -1.50 -11.56 8.37
C TYR A 55 -0.48 -12.31 9.23
N ASP A 56 -0.03 -11.70 10.32
CA ASP A 56 1.01 -12.28 11.18
C ASP A 56 0.57 -13.61 11.79
N LEU A 57 -0.70 -13.72 12.21
CA LEU A 57 -1.25 -14.95 12.75
C LEU A 57 -1.42 -16.00 11.65
N PHE A 58 -1.89 -15.61 10.48
CA PHE A 58 -2.05 -16.48 9.34
C PHE A 58 -0.71 -17.09 8.90
N ALA A 59 0.30 -16.25 8.66
CA ALA A 59 1.64 -16.65 8.30
C ALA A 59 2.30 -17.55 9.37
N TYR A 60 2.08 -17.25 10.66
CA TYR A 60 2.56 -18.10 11.74
C TYR A 60 1.92 -19.50 11.70
N ARG A 61 0.59 -19.58 11.57
CA ARG A 61 -0.12 -20.86 11.58
C ARG A 61 0.20 -21.72 10.36
N THR A 62 0.27 -21.12 9.17
CA THR A 62 0.66 -21.88 7.96
C THR A 62 2.09 -22.40 8.01
N ALA A 63 2.98 -21.74 8.76
CA ALA A 63 4.36 -22.19 8.95
C ALA A 63 4.54 -23.22 10.09
N THR A 64 3.62 -23.31 11.04
CA THR A 64 3.83 -24.07 12.30
C THR A 64 2.75 -25.08 12.67
N ASP A 65 1.58 -25.02 12.05
CA ASP A 65 0.42 -25.84 12.37
C ASP A 65 -0.02 -26.65 11.14
N GLU A 66 0.49 -27.89 11.04
CA GLU A 66 0.15 -28.81 9.95
C GLU A 66 -1.36 -29.13 9.89
N GLU A 67 -2.05 -29.13 11.02
CA GLU A 67 -3.49 -29.42 11.06
C GLU A 67 -4.29 -28.25 10.50
N TYR A 68 -3.87 -27.02 10.79
CA TYR A 68 -4.43 -25.83 10.16
C TYR A 68 -4.24 -25.84 8.63
N VAL A 69 -3.06 -26.21 8.14
CA VAL A 69 -2.80 -26.33 6.70
C VAL A 69 -3.74 -27.38 6.06
N LYS A 70 -3.90 -28.54 6.68
CA LYS A 70 -4.85 -29.56 6.19
C LYS A 70 -6.29 -29.04 6.12
N GLN A 71 -6.70 -28.22 7.08
CA GLN A 71 -8.03 -27.60 7.07
C GLN A 71 -8.18 -26.60 5.92
N LEU A 72 -7.14 -25.80 5.62
CA LEU A 72 -7.13 -24.89 4.48
C LEU A 72 -7.24 -25.66 3.16
N ASP A 73 -6.49 -26.75 3.02
CA ASP A 73 -6.48 -27.59 1.80
C ASP A 73 -7.80 -28.35 1.60
N ALA A 74 -8.49 -28.71 2.68
CA ALA A 74 -9.78 -29.40 2.61
C ALA A 74 -10.94 -28.52 2.12
N SER A 75 -10.77 -27.19 2.12
CA SER A 75 -11.81 -26.23 1.75
C SER A 75 -11.48 -25.55 0.42
N ALA A 76 -12.39 -25.68 -0.56
CA ALA A 76 -12.22 -25.09 -1.89
C ALA A 76 -12.05 -23.55 -1.85
N ALA A 77 -12.59 -22.87 -0.83
CA ALA A 77 -12.47 -21.42 -0.69
C ALA A 77 -11.06 -20.95 -0.27
N THR A 78 -10.30 -21.85 0.37
CA THR A 78 -8.98 -21.58 0.98
C THR A 78 -7.86 -22.42 0.36
N GLN A 79 -8.16 -23.29 -0.60
CA GLN A 79 -7.18 -24.17 -1.24
C GLN A 79 -6.05 -23.42 -1.96
N GLN A 80 -6.25 -22.14 -2.30
CA GLN A 80 -5.23 -21.28 -2.91
C GLN A 80 -4.40 -20.48 -1.89
N TRP A 81 -4.43 -20.88 -0.61
CA TRP A 81 -3.82 -20.12 0.48
C TRP A 81 -2.33 -19.80 0.30
N GLU A 82 -1.56 -20.66 -0.36
CA GLU A 82 -0.13 -20.39 -0.62
C GLU A 82 0.06 -19.16 -1.52
N GLY A 83 -0.72 -19.06 -2.59
CA GLY A 83 -0.67 -17.91 -3.51
C GLY A 83 -1.27 -16.64 -2.90
N ASP A 84 -2.30 -16.82 -2.09
CA ASP A 84 -2.90 -15.72 -1.32
C ASP A 84 -1.91 -15.20 -0.27
N LEU A 85 -1.17 -16.07 0.42
CA LEU A 85 -0.14 -15.68 1.39
C LEU A 85 0.96 -14.82 0.75
N ILE A 86 1.43 -15.19 -0.44
CA ILE A 86 2.43 -14.41 -1.20
C ILE A 86 1.86 -13.04 -1.57
N SER A 87 0.61 -13.00 -2.05
CA SER A 87 -0.05 -11.75 -2.44
C SER A 87 -0.27 -10.83 -1.23
N TRP A 88 -0.64 -11.41 -0.10
CA TRP A 88 -0.86 -10.69 1.14
C TRP A 88 0.46 -10.19 1.76
N GLU A 89 1.54 -10.96 1.68
CA GLU A 89 2.88 -10.49 2.05
C GLU A 89 3.28 -9.28 1.22
N PHE A 90 3.11 -9.35 -0.10
CA PHE A 90 3.38 -8.22 -1.01
C PHE A 90 2.57 -6.97 -0.64
N ASP A 91 1.27 -7.11 -0.38
CA ASP A 91 0.43 -6.00 0.04
C ASP A 91 0.87 -5.43 1.40
N THR A 92 1.24 -6.29 2.35
CA THR A 92 1.72 -5.89 3.68
C THR A 92 3.04 -5.11 3.60
N GLU A 93 3.98 -5.57 2.77
CA GLU A 93 5.24 -4.88 2.54
C GLU A 93 5.03 -3.54 1.82
N ALA A 94 4.20 -3.52 0.78
CA ALA A 94 3.84 -2.31 0.08
C ALA A 94 3.20 -1.30 1.04
N LEU A 95 2.28 -1.71 1.91
CA LEU A 95 1.67 -0.84 2.91
C LEU A 95 2.71 -0.21 3.85
N ARG A 96 3.68 -1.00 4.32
CA ARG A 96 4.80 -0.50 5.14
C ARG A 96 5.66 0.51 4.38
N GLU A 97 5.92 0.28 3.08
CA GLU A 97 6.65 1.22 2.23
C GLU A 97 5.90 2.54 2.04
N TRP A 98 4.62 2.48 1.65
CA TRP A 98 3.81 3.69 1.44
C TRP A 98 3.62 4.49 2.72
N ARG A 99 3.47 3.84 3.88
CA ARG A 99 3.48 4.52 5.19
C ARG A 99 4.81 5.23 5.47
N ARG A 100 5.95 4.65 5.08
CA ARG A 100 7.26 5.32 5.18
C ARG A 100 7.34 6.55 4.25
N HIS A 101 6.79 6.46 3.04
CA HIS A 101 6.70 7.62 2.15
C HIS A 101 5.85 8.74 2.74
N LEU A 102 4.70 8.40 3.34
CA LEU A 102 3.84 9.38 4.03
C LEU A 102 4.60 10.08 5.16
N GLN A 103 5.28 9.32 6.02
CA GLN A 103 6.08 9.88 7.11
C GLN A 103 7.15 10.86 6.60
N LYS A 104 7.85 10.50 5.52
CA LYS A 104 8.85 11.39 4.90
C LYS A 104 8.26 12.69 4.37
N LEU A 105 7.03 12.65 3.83
CA LEU A 105 6.34 13.86 3.39
C LEU A 105 5.87 14.71 4.58
N LEU A 106 5.49 14.09 5.70
CA LEU A 106 4.99 14.82 6.87
C LEU A 106 6.10 15.44 7.74
N ILE A 107 7.31 14.89 7.77
CA ILE A 107 8.45 15.39 8.57
C ILE A 107 9.17 16.55 7.84
N LYS A 108 8.41 17.53 7.33
CA LYS A 108 8.99 18.73 6.72
C LYS A 108 9.76 19.56 7.75
#